data_AF-A0A6G1L261-F1
#
_entry.id   AF-A0A6G1L261-F1
#
_cell.length_a   1.000
_cell.length_b   1.000
_cell.length_c   1.000
_cell.angle_alpha   90.00
_cell.angle_beta   90.00
_cell.angle_gamma   90.00
#
_symmetry.space_group_name_H-M   'P 1'
#
loop_
_entity.id
_entity.type
_entity.pdbx_description
1 polymer ?
#
loop_
_entity_poly.entity_id
_entity_poly.type
_entity_poly.pdbx_seq_one_letter_code
_entity_poly.pdbx_strand_id
1 'polypeptide(L)'
;MGTALLQYGAFSQSIDAADAFLRTALQCEWSARQEEPPHPRVLTDLPAYAWNRRALSSSLGRPARDYLHRSAAPQGLLGPRVLGTCPSKYVWRSFISLERYQWLSHHTINDTVVFPGAALISMVVQASRQIVAPGRDILTDSFRDIRIHKATLVPNDEPVELIVSMTPQQRSWTSFELWAGSPAKQPHLACTGEWRSTCVPEPDSHLAQELDLTNIAVLQDYAEHERRCILPCSHETFYENVRNIGYGYGPTFRHLRDIRTCSNEFCAHVFWDAANCSTEADMLLDPVLLDAAFQASLGAAHDVLEDVLAPQSISSIEISLPSLGVRSCDLQM
;
A
#
# COMPACT_ATOMS: atom_id res chain seq x y z
N MET A 1 53.13 1.24 30.31
CA MET A 1 53.05 -0.18 29.86
C MET A 1 53.88 -0.46 28.61
N GLY A 2 54.00 0.46 27.64
CA GLY A 2 54.70 0.22 26.36
C GLY A 2 56.22 -0.03 26.44
N THR A 3 56.96 0.70 27.28
CA THR A 3 58.43 0.59 27.37
C THR A 3 58.92 -0.73 27.96
N ALA A 4 58.13 -1.36 28.84
CA ALA A 4 58.46 -2.66 29.40
C ALA A 4 58.42 -3.81 28.37
N LEU A 5 57.78 -3.61 27.21
CA LEU A 5 57.76 -4.62 26.14
C LEU A 5 58.99 -4.53 25.21
N LEU A 6 59.72 -3.41 25.21
CA LEU A 6 60.94 -3.23 24.41
C LEU A 6 62.10 -4.13 24.89
N GLN A 7 62.05 -4.65 26.11
CA GLN A 7 63.03 -5.63 26.60
C GLN A 7 62.98 -6.97 25.84
N TYR A 8 61.87 -7.26 25.14
CA TYR A 8 61.73 -8.45 24.31
C TYR A 8 62.24 -8.17 22.90
N GLY A 9 63.31 -8.87 22.49
CA GLY A 9 64.02 -8.60 21.24
C GLY A 9 63.14 -8.62 19.98
N ALA A 10 62.19 -9.55 19.89
CA ALA A 10 61.27 -9.62 18.75
C ALA A 10 60.33 -8.40 18.66
N PHE A 11 59.87 -7.89 19.81
CA PHE A 11 59.03 -6.71 19.85
C PHE A 11 59.83 -5.44 19.53
N SER A 12 61.04 -5.30 20.09
CA SER A 12 61.94 -4.17 19.77
C SER A 12 62.31 -4.14 18.28
N GLN A 13 62.63 -5.29 17.68
CA GLN A 13 62.95 -5.38 16.25
C GLN A 13 61.75 -4.99 15.38
N SER A 14 60.53 -5.37 15.79
CA SER A 14 59.32 -4.97 15.08
C SER A 14 59.07 -3.46 15.13
N ILE A 15 59.29 -2.82 16.27
CA ILE A 15 59.17 -1.36 16.41
C ILE A 15 60.24 -0.65 15.59
N ASP A 16 61.48 -1.13 15.62
CA ASP A 16 62.58 -0.56 14.85
C ASP A 16 62.35 -0.65 13.34
N ALA A 17 61.81 -1.78 12.87
CA ALA A 17 61.45 -1.97 11.47
C ALA A 17 60.29 -1.05 11.04
N ALA A 18 59.27 -0.88 11.89
CA ALA A 18 58.14 0.01 11.63
C ALA A 18 58.59 1.49 11.62
N ASP A 19 59.42 1.90 12.56
CA ASP A 19 59.99 3.25 12.65
C ASP A 19 60.86 3.57 11.41
N ALA A 20 61.73 2.64 11.03
CA ALA A 20 62.53 2.76 9.82
C ALA A 20 61.66 2.90 8.57
N PHE A 21 60.60 2.10 8.44
CA PHE A 21 59.67 2.20 7.31
C PHE A 21 58.94 3.55 7.27
N LEU A 22 58.39 4.01 8.40
CA LEU A 22 57.68 5.28 8.49
C LEU A 22 58.59 6.48 8.14
N ARG A 23 59.85 6.45 8.58
CA ARG A 23 60.82 7.52 8.33
C ARG A 23 61.38 7.51 6.91
N THR A 24 61.68 6.34 6.36
CA THR A 24 62.31 6.24 5.04
C THR A 24 61.30 6.22 3.90
N ALA A 25 60.24 5.42 4.01
CA ALA A 25 59.26 5.24 2.93
C ALA A 25 58.15 6.30 2.96
N LEU A 26 57.74 6.73 4.15
CA LEU A 26 56.64 7.70 4.33
C LEU A 26 57.12 9.09 4.78
N GLN A 27 58.43 9.29 4.92
CA GLN A 27 59.06 10.57 5.27
C GLN A 27 58.45 11.25 6.52
N CYS A 28 57.99 10.45 7.47
CA CYS A 28 57.45 10.96 8.73
C CYS A 28 58.57 11.59 9.58
N GLU A 29 58.34 12.79 10.12
CA GLU A 29 59.32 13.49 10.98
C GLU A 29 59.35 12.92 12.41
N TRP A 30 58.25 12.32 12.87
CA TRP A 30 58.14 11.71 14.20
C TRP A 30 58.80 10.31 14.26
N SER A 31 59.17 9.85 15.46
CA SER A 31 59.67 8.48 15.69
C SER A 31 58.84 7.75 16.72
N ALA A 32 58.45 6.53 16.39
CA ALA A 32 57.84 5.61 17.34
C ALA A 32 58.79 5.20 18.47
N ARG A 33 60.11 5.42 18.30
CA ARG A 33 61.16 5.09 19.27
C ARG A 33 61.57 6.27 20.15
N GLN A 34 61.46 7.51 19.66
CA GLN A 34 62.02 8.71 20.32
C GLN A 34 60.96 9.57 21.02
N GLU A 35 59.67 9.38 20.74
CA GLU A 35 58.60 10.17 21.36
C GLU A 35 57.90 9.41 22.51
N GLU A 36 58.36 9.63 23.74
CA GLU A 36 57.48 9.55 24.91
C GLU A 36 57.10 10.99 25.31
N PRO A 37 56.04 11.59 24.75
CA PRO A 37 55.51 12.80 25.34
C PRO A 37 55.02 12.46 26.76
N PRO A 38 55.38 13.25 27.80
CA PRO A 38 55.05 12.94 29.20
C PRO A 38 53.53 12.83 29.44
N HIS A 39 52.70 13.31 28.51
CA HIS A 39 51.26 13.12 28.48
C HIS A 39 50.78 12.87 27.03
N PRO A 40 50.45 11.62 26.63
CA PRO A 40 49.84 11.39 25.32
C PRO A 40 48.49 12.11 25.27
N ARG A 41 48.35 13.05 24.34
CA ARG A 41 47.08 13.77 24.12
C ARG A 41 46.23 12.93 23.18
N VAL A 42 45.06 12.51 23.66
CA VAL A 42 44.08 11.80 22.81
C VAL A 42 43.60 12.77 21.73
N LEU A 43 43.86 12.41 20.47
CA LEU A 43 43.31 13.13 19.32
C LEU A 43 41.87 12.66 19.11
N THR A 44 40.91 13.53 19.39
CA THR A 44 39.47 13.25 19.25
C THR A 44 38.88 13.80 17.96
N ASP A 45 39.68 14.52 17.17
CA ASP A 45 39.26 15.33 16.02
C ASP A 45 39.98 14.92 14.72
N LEU A 46 40.47 13.69 14.64
CA LEU A 46 41.04 13.17 13.40
C LEU A 46 39.97 13.19 12.29
N PRO A 47 40.30 13.72 11.09
CA PRO A 47 39.37 13.71 9.98
C PRO A 47 39.03 12.26 9.61
N ALA A 48 37.76 12.01 9.31
CA ALA A 48 37.34 10.72 8.77
C ALA A 48 38.11 10.42 7.47
N TYR A 49 38.44 9.15 7.24
CA TYR A 49 39.10 8.71 6.01
C TYR A 49 38.33 9.24 4.79
N ALA A 50 39.04 9.96 3.91
CA ALA A 50 38.47 10.61 2.74
C ALA A 50 38.15 9.56 1.66
N TRP A 51 37.05 8.83 1.84
CA TRP A 51 36.57 7.88 0.85
C TRP A 51 36.47 8.54 -0.52
N ASN A 52 37.08 7.92 -1.53
CA ASN A 52 36.91 8.33 -2.91
C ASN A 52 35.47 8.04 -3.36
N ARG A 53 34.60 9.04 -3.31
CA ARG A 53 33.19 8.94 -3.72
C ARG A 53 32.97 9.17 -5.22
N ARG A 54 34.02 9.12 -6.05
CA ARG A 54 33.87 9.28 -7.49
C ARG A 54 33.05 8.12 -8.07
N ALA A 55 31.85 8.48 -8.55
CA ALA A 55 31.09 7.76 -9.57
C ALA A 55 30.50 6.38 -9.20
N LEU A 56 29.87 6.23 -8.03
CA LEU A 56 28.96 5.08 -7.81
C LEU A 56 27.70 5.13 -8.69
N SER A 57 27.31 6.31 -9.20
CA SER A 57 26.03 6.51 -9.90
C SER A 57 26.11 6.34 -11.44
N SER A 58 27.24 6.64 -12.07
CA SER A 58 27.31 6.75 -13.54
C SER A 58 27.40 5.42 -14.28
N SER A 59 27.70 4.32 -13.59
CA SER A 59 27.77 2.96 -14.17
C SER A 59 26.53 2.10 -13.90
N LEU A 60 25.55 2.61 -13.15
CA LEU A 60 24.37 1.83 -12.77
C LEU A 60 23.37 1.74 -13.93
N GLY A 61 22.94 0.51 -14.22
CA GLY A 61 21.83 0.25 -15.15
C GLY A 61 20.51 0.84 -14.64
N ARG A 62 19.53 0.98 -15.55
CA ARG A 62 18.18 1.53 -15.24
C ARG A 62 17.55 0.94 -13.97
N PRO A 63 17.50 -0.39 -13.75
CA PRO A 63 16.86 -0.95 -12.56
C PRO A 63 17.53 -0.53 -11.24
N ALA A 64 18.86 -0.45 -11.21
CA ALA A 64 19.59 -0.03 -10.02
C ALA A 64 19.39 1.46 -9.74
N ARG A 65 19.30 2.30 -10.78
CA ARG A 65 18.95 3.71 -10.65
C ARG A 65 17.52 3.90 -10.14
N ASP A 66 16.56 3.18 -10.72
CA ASP A 66 15.16 3.24 -10.29
C ASP A 66 15.01 2.79 -8.82
N TYR A 67 15.81 1.81 -8.37
CA TYR A 67 15.81 1.36 -6.97
C TYR A 67 16.34 2.44 -6.02
N LEU A 68 17.48 3.05 -6.36
CA LEU A 68 18.12 4.08 -5.55
C LEU A 68 17.32 5.39 -5.50
N HIS A 69 16.61 5.70 -6.58
CA HIS A 69 15.81 6.92 -6.74
C HIS A 69 14.31 6.66 -6.59
N ARG A 70 13.92 5.55 -5.95
CA ARG A 70 12.50 5.20 -5.77
C ARG A 70 11.78 6.33 -5.03
N SER A 71 10.66 6.76 -5.58
CA SER A 71 9.87 7.88 -5.03
C SER A 71 8.96 7.46 -3.88
N ALA A 72 8.65 6.17 -3.75
CA ALA A 72 7.73 5.64 -2.75
C ALA A 72 8.32 4.42 -2.02
N ALA A 73 8.00 4.29 -0.73
CA ALA A 73 8.25 3.07 0.02
C ALA A 73 7.28 1.96 -0.46
N PRO A 74 7.67 0.68 -0.36
CA PRO A 74 6.70 -0.40 -0.51
C PRO A 74 5.66 -0.25 0.60
N GLN A 75 4.40 -0.04 0.22
CA GLN A 75 3.32 0.16 1.18
C GLN A 75 2.19 -0.84 0.95
N GLY A 76 1.62 -1.32 2.05
CA GLY A 76 0.40 -2.10 2.05
C GLY A 76 0.42 -3.39 1.22
N LEU A 77 -0.79 -3.74 0.75
CA LEU A 77 -1.06 -4.87 -0.13
C LEU A 77 -0.38 -4.75 -1.50
N LEU A 78 -0.11 -3.55 -2.02
CA LEU A 78 0.47 -3.37 -3.36
C LEU A 78 1.95 -3.80 -3.43
N GLY A 79 2.70 -3.57 -2.37
CA GLY A 79 4.14 -3.86 -2.32
C GLY A 79 4.99 -2.99 -3.26
N PRO A 80 6.25 -3.38 -3.51
CA PRO A 80 7.17 -2.59 -4.32
C PRO A 80 6.88 -2.70 -5.82
N ARG A 81 7.21 -1.63 -6.55
CA ARG A 81 7.25 -1.66 -8.00
C ARG A 81 8.35 -2.60 -8.49
N VAL A 82 8.05 -3.44 -9.47
CA VAL A 82 9.03 -4.27 -10.19
C VAL A 82 9.84 -3.35 -11.09
N LEU A 83 11.15 -3.34 -10.90
CA LEU A 83 12.08 -2.46 -11.61
C LEU A 83 12.58 -3.12 -12.89
N GLY A 84 12.97 -2.30 -13.86
CA GLY A 84 13.47 -2.80 -15.13
C GLY A 84 12.41 -3.33 -16.09
N THR A 85 11.12 -3.15 -15.78
CA THR A 85 10.01 -3.50 -16.69
C THR A 85 9.97 -2.60 -17.94
N CYS A 86 9.02 -2.89 -18.83
CA CYS A 86 8.74 -2.05 -19.99
C CYS A 86 8.36 -0.62 -19.55
N PRO A 87 8.91 0.46 -20.17
CA PRO A 87 8.54 1.83 -19.83
C PRO A 87 7.04 2.15 -20.00
N SER A 88 6.33 1.44 -20.87
CA SER A 88 4.90 1.63 -21.12
C SER A 88 3.99 0.88 -20.13
N LYS A 89 4.54 0.06 -19.23
CA LYS A 89 3.77 -0.76 -18.29
C LYS A 89 4.37 -0.68 -16.88
N TYR A 90 3.55 -0.27 -15.94
CA TYR A 90 3.89 -0.28 -14.52
C TYR A 90 3.48 -1.63 -13.94
N VAL A 91 4.34 -2.22 -13.11
CA VAL A 91 4.09 -3.53 -12.50
C VAL A 91 4.51 -3.47 -11.04
N TRP A 92 3.65 -3.96 -10.16
CA TRP A 92 3.90 -4.17 -8.74
C TRP A 92 3.75 -5.63 -8.42
N ARG A 93 4.55 -6.10 -7.45
CA ARG A 93 4.52 -7.49 -7.01
C ARG A 93 4.57 -7.51 -5.50
N SER A 94 3.62 -8.21 -4.90
CA SER A 94 3.53 -8.39 -3.45
C SER A 94 3.14 -9.82 -3.09
N PHE A 95 3.26 -10.12 -1.80
CA PHE A 95 2.85 -11.39 -1.23
C PHE A 95 1.99 -11.10 -0.01
N ILE A 96 0.84 -11.77 0.05
CA ILE A 96 -0.09 -11.70 1.17
C ILE A 96 -0.15 -13.06 1.86
N SER A 97 -0.28 -13.07 3.18
CA SER A 97 -0.52 -14.26 3.98
C SER A 97 -1.39 -13.87 5.18
N LEU A 98 -2.11 -14.83 5.75
CA LEU A 98 -2.92 -14.57 6.95
C LEU A 98 -2.07 -14.27 8.18
N GLU A 99 -0.81 -14.72 8.20
CA GLU A 99 0.14 -14.37 9.25
C GLU A 99 0.42 -12.86 9.27
N ARG A 100 0.61 -12.26 8.08
CA ARG A 100 0.89 -10.84 7.94
C ARG A 100 -0.38 -9.98 7.99
N TYR A 101 -1.43 -10.42 7.31
CA TYR A 101 -2.69 -9.69 7.14
C TYR A 101 -3.83 -10.44 7.83
N GLN A 102 -3.80 -10.47 9.16
CA GLN A 102 -4.73 -11.26 9.97
C GLN A 102 -6.20 -10.90 9.73
N TRP A 103 -6.48 -9.64 9.42
CA TRP A 103 -7.84 -9.16 9.11
C TRP A 103 -8.47 -9.91 7.93
N LEU A 104 -7.68 -10.41 6.96
CA LEU A 104 -8.20 -11.19 5.83
C LEU A 104 -8.96 -12.44 6.28
N SER A 105 -8.59 -13.03 7.42
CA SER A 105 -9.28 -14.22 7.96
C SER A 105 -10.74 -13.97 8.31
N HIS A 106 -11.15 -12.71 8.46
CA HIS A 106 -12.52 -12.30 8.74
C HIS A 106 -13.36 -12.05 7.47
N HIS A 107 -12.83 -12.30 6.28
CA HIS A 107 -13.60 -12.27 5.04
C HIS A 107 -13.67 -13.68 4.45
N THR A 108 -14.69 -14.42 4.88
CA THR A 108 -14.91 -15.80 4.41
C THR A 108 -16.21 -15.95 3.65
N ILE A 109 -16.18 -16.86 2.67
CA ILE A 109 -17.34 -17.29 1.90
C ILE A 109 -17.38 -18.82 2.00
N ASN A 110 -18.47 -19.37 2.53
CA ASN A 110 -18.61 -20.81 2.81
C ASN A 110 -17.38 -21.36 3.55
N ASP A 111 -17.01 -20.68 4.64
CA ASP A 111 -15.84 -20.98 5.50
C ASP A 111 -14.46 -20.94 4.80
N THR A 112 -14.41 -20.50 3.54
CA THR A 112 -13.15 -20.31 2.80
C THR A 112 -12.74 -18.85 2.84
N VAL A 113 -11.49 -18.56 3.21
CA VAL A 113 -10.98 -17.19 3.20
C VAL A 113 -10.79 -16.72 1.76
N VAL A 114 -11.50 -15.65 1.39
CA VAL A 114 -11.48 -15.05 0.05
C VAL A 114 -10.91 -13.65 0.16
N PHE A 115 -9.96 -13.32 -0.69
CA PHE A 115 -9.42 -11.97 -0.79
C PHE A 115 -10.51 -11.01 -1.27
N PRO A 116 -10.82 -9.91 -0.55
CA PRO A 116 -11.92 -9.03 -0.90
C PRO A 116 -11.74 -8.38 -2.28
N GLY A 117 -12.83 -8.29 -3.05
CA GLY A 117 -12.82 -7.56 -4.32
C GLY A 117 -12.48 -6.07 -4.14
N ALA A 118 -12.92 -5.48 -3.02
CA ALA A 118 -12.57 -4.13 -2.60
C ALA A 118 -11.05 -3.92 -2.39
N ALA A 119 -10.33 -4.96 -1.96
CA ALA A 119 -8.88 -4.88 -1.80
C ALA A 119 -8.14 -4.75 -3.13
N LEU A 120 -8.66 -5.37 -4.20
CA LEU A 120 -8.12 -5.22 -5.54
C LEU A 120 -8.22 -3.77 -6.03
N ILE A 121 -9.34 -3.10 -5.77
CA ILE A 121 -9.55 -1.68 -6.12
C ILE A 121 -8.62 -0.79 -5.29
N SER A 122 -8.52 -1.06 -3.99
CA SER A 122 -7.64 -0.32 -3.08
C SER A 122 -6.17 -0.39 -3.50
N MET A 123 -5.72 -1.55 -4.01
CA MET A 123 -4.38 -1.70 -4.60
C MET A 123 -4.18 -0.83 -5.84
N VAL A 124 -5.20 -0.68 -6.70
CA VAL A 124 -5.12 0.18 -7.89
C VAL A 124 -5.11 1.67 -7.50
N VAL A 125 -5.90 2.09 -6.51
CA VAL A 125 -5.84 3.44 -5.94
C VAL A 125 -4.45 3.73 -5.37
N GLN A 126 -3.83 2.75 -4.71
CA GLN A 126 -2.47 2.91 -4.22
C GLN A 126 -1.43 2.99 -5.35
N ALA A 127 -1.62 2.19 -6.40
CA ALA A 127 -0.75 2.17 -7.56
C ALA A 127 -0.83 3.49 -8.35
N SER A 128 -2.01 4.10 -8.41
CA SER A 128 -2.21 5.37 -9.12
C SER A 128 -1.34 6.49 -8.59
N ARG A 129 -1.14 6.57 -7.27
CA ARG A 129 -0.26 7.58 -6.65
C ARG A 129 1.20 7.46 -7.05
N GLN A 130 1.63 6.29 -7.51
CA GLN A 130 2.99 6.06 -8.00
C GLN A 130 3.12 6.30 -9.51
N ILE A 131 2.02 6.40 -10.25
CA ILE A 131 1.99 6.69 -11.69
C ILE A 131 1.80 8.19 -11.95
N VAL A 132 0.93 8.84 -11.18
CA VAL A 132 0.64 10.27 -11.34
C VAL A 132 1.88 11.10 -11.00
N ALA A 133 2.13 12.12 -11.81
CA ALA A 133 3.30 12.97 -11.66
C ALA A 133 3.34 13.62 -10.26
N PRO A 134 4.51 13.67 -9.61
CA PRO A 134 4.65 14.29 -8.30
C PRO A 134 4.19 15.76 -8.34
N GLY A 135 3.47 16.18 -7.30
CA GLY A 135 2.90 17.54 -7.19
C GLY A 135 1.52 17.72 -7.81
N ARG A 136 0.87 16.64 -8.27
CA ARG A 136 -0.56 16.65 -8.62
C ARG A 136 -1.36 15.87 -7.59
N ASP A 137 -2.22 16.57 -6.86
CA ASP A 137 -3.15 15.93 -5.94
C ASP A 137 -4.33 15.37 -6.74
N ILE A 138 -4.60 14.07 -6.59
CA ILE A 138 -5.78 13.44 -7.19
C ILE A 138 -6.95 13.64 -6.24
N LEU A 139 -8.01 14.23 -6.77
CA LEU A 139 -9.29 14.45 -6.08
C LEU A 139 -10.17 13.20 -6.17
N THR A 140 -10.31 12.65 -7.38
CA THR A 140 -11.20 11.52 -7.65
C THR A 140 -10.50 10.45 -8.48
N ASP A 141 -10.61 9.20 -8.04
CA ASP A 141 -10.24 8.00 -8.77
C ASP A 141 -11.51 7.40 -9.42
N SER A 142 -11.63 7.52 -10.75
CA SER A 142 -12.73 6.92 -11.51
C SER A 142 -12.32 5.57 -12.07
N PHE A 143 -13.16 4.56 -11.88
CA PHE A 143 -13.01 3.21 -12.40
C PHE A 143 -14.17 2.87 -13.34
N ARG A 144 -13.91 2.04 -14.34
CA ARG A 144 -14.96 1.46 -15.19
C ARG A 144 -14.60 0.08 -15.70
N ASP A 145 -15.62 -0.64 -16.15
CA ASP A 145 -15.51 -1.96 -16.77
C ASP A 145 -14.69 -2.95 -15.92
N ILE A 146 -14.84 -2.87 -14.60
CA ILE A 146 -14.18 -3.78 -13.67
C ILE A 146 -14.81 -5.16 -13.87
N ARG A 147 -13.98 -6.17 -14.11
CA ARG A 147 -14.37 -7.57 -14.23
C ARG A 147 -13.51 -8.41 -13.29
N ILE A 148 -14.16 -9.09 -12.37
CA ILE A 148 -13.55 -10.08 -11.48
C ILE A 148 -13.72 -11.43 -12.16
N HIS A 149 -12.62 -11.96 -12.70
CA HIS A 149 -12.59 -13.21 -13.46
C HIS A 149 -12.57 -14.42 -12.55
N LYS A 150 -11.85 -14.31 -11.43
CA LYS A 150 -11.71 -15.40 -10.47
C LYS A 150 -11.42 -14.86 -9.07
N ALA A 151 -12.19 -15.36 -8.10
CA ALA A 151 -11.96 -15.07 -6.70
C ALA A 151 -10.58 -15.58 -6.26
N THR A 152 -9.84 -14.73 -5.55
CA THR A 152 -8.52 -15.08 -5.03
C THR A 152 -8.69 -15.70 -3.65
N LEU A 153 -8.34 -16.97 -3.51
CA LEU A 153 -8.37 -17.66 -2.21
C LEU A 153 -7.09 -17.36 -1.44
N VAL A 154 -7.21 -17.19 -0.12
CA VAL A 154 -6.06 -16.96 0.76
C VAL A 154 -5.90 -18.15 1.72
N PRO A 155 -5.09 -19.15 1.36
CA PRO A 155 -4.86 -20.31 2.22
C PRO A 155 -4.04 -19.93 3.47
N ASN A 156 -4.12 -20.77 4.50
CA ASN A 156 -3.42 -20.55 5.77
C ASN A 156 -1.90 -20.79 5.65
N ASP A 157 -1.50 -21.76 4.83
CA ASP A 157 -0.15 -22.33 4.88
C ASP A 157 0.80 -21.83 3.77
N GLU A 158 0.27 -21.11 2.77
CA GLU A 158 1.07 -20.56 1.69
C GLU A 158 0.75 -19.08 1.43
N PRO A 159 1.75 -18.24 1.18
CA PRO A 159 1.49 -16.87 0.76
C PRO A 159 0.89 -16.86 -0.66
N VAL A 160 0.04 -15.88 -0.94
CA VAL A 160 -0.49 -15.61 -2.28
C VAL A 160 0.32 -14.50 -2.90
N GLU A 161 0.88 -14.77 -4.08
CA GLU A 161 1.50 -13.76 -4.92
C GLU A 161 0.43 -12.93 -5.62
N LEU A 162 0.56 -11.61 -5.52
CA LEU A 162 -0.25 -10.64 -6.25
C LEU A 162 0.64 -9.84 -7.19
N ILE A 163 0.21 -9.72 -8.45
CA ILE A 163 0.87 -8.89 -9.46
C ILE A 163 -0.16 -7.91 -10.01
N VAL A 164 0.06 -6.62 -9.75
CA VAL A 164 -0.74 -5.55 -10.32
C VAL A 164 0.02 -4.95 -11.48
N SER A 165 -0.66 -4.75 -12.59
CA SER A 165 -0.07 -4.05 -13.72
C SER A 165 -0.99 -3.01 -14.31
N MET A 166 -0.42 -1.86 -14.68
CA MET A 166 -1.15 -0.72 -15.22
C MET A 166 -0.47 -0.24 -16.49
N THR A 167 -1.25 -0.09 -17.55
CA THR A 167 -0.78 0.29 -18.88
C THR A 167 -1.53 1.53 -19.32
N PRO A 168 -0.88 2.72 -19.35
CA PRO A 168 -1.52 3.94 -19.82
C PRO A 168 -1.94 3.80 -21.28
N GLN A 169 -3.16 4.21 -21.62
CA GLN A 169 -3.67 4.20 -23.00
C GLN A 169 -3.75 5.64 -23.57
N GLN A 170 -3.94 5.75 -24.88
CA GLN A 170 -3.97 7.05 -25.58
C GLN A 170 -5.17 7.94 -25.21
N ARG A 171 -6.25 7.38 -24.62
CA ARG A 171 -7.52 8.08 -24.35
C ARG A 171 -7.72 8.48 -22.88
N SER A 172 -6.66 8.84 -22.16
CA SER A 172 -6.66 9.21 -20.72
C SER A 172 -7.01 8.12 -19.71
N TRP A 173 -7.56 6.99 -20.15
CA TRP A 173 -7.76 5.80 -19.31
C TRP A 173 -6.49 4.94 -19.27
N THR A 174 -6.29 4.29 -18.13
CA THR A 174 -5.21 3.34 -17.90
C THR A 174 -5.84 1.99 -17.62
N SER A 175 -5.57 0.99 -18.45
CA SER A 175 -6.03 -0.36 -18.19
C SER A 175 -5.19 -0.99 -17.09
N PHE A 176 -5.84 -1.69 -16.17
CA PHE A 176 -5.19 -2.45 -15.12
C PHE A 176 -5.55 -3.93 -15.18
N GLU A 177 -4.59 -4.76 -14.79
CA GLU A 177 -4.75 -6.21 -14.65
C GLU A 177 -4.17 -6.62 -13.29
N LEU A 178 -4.93 -7.40 -12.53
CA LEU A 178 -4.49 -8.02 -11.29
C LEU A 178 -4.42 -9.53 -11.50
N TRP A 179 -3.25 -10.08 -11.18
CA TRP A 179 -2.98 -11.50 -11.24
C TRP A 179 -2.73 -12.01 -9.83
N ALA A 180 -3.23 -13.20 -9.53
CA ALA A 180 -3.08 -13.82 -8.23
C ALA A 180 -2.71 -15.30 -8.36
N GLY A 181 -1.97 -15.85 -7.41
CA GLY A 181 -1.69 -17.28 -7.38
C GLY A 181 -0.68 -17.69 -6.32
N SER A 182 -0.47 -19.00 -6.19
CA SER A 182 0.63 -19.52 -5.38
C SER A 182 1.97 -19.16 -6.05
N PRO A 183 2.98 -18.68 -5.30
CA PRO A 183 4.29 -18.28 -5.82
C PRO A 183 5.02 -19.38 -6.61
N ALA A 184 4.67 -20.65 -6.36
CA ALA A 184 5.26 -21.80 -7.04
C ALA A 184 4.58 -22.13 -8.39
N LYS A 185 3.46 -21.47 -8.72
CA LYS A 185 2.63 -21.78 -9.89
C LYS A 185 2.46 -20.54 -10.77
N GLN A 186 2.00 -20.76 -12.00
CA GLN A 186 1.62 -19.64 -12.85
C GLN A 186 0.39 -18.93 -12.24
N PRO A 187 0.45 -17.60 -12.04
CA PRO A 187 -0.69 -16.87 -11.51
C PRO A 187 -1.82 -16.83 -12.55
N HIS A 188 -3.05 -16.73 -12.07
CA HIS A 188 -4.23 -16.56 -12.90
C HIS A 188 -4.68 -15.10 -12.89
N LEU A 189 -5.39 -14.69 -13.94
CA LEU A 189 -5.99 -13.36 -14.01
C LEU A 189 -7.16 -13.29 -13.02
N ALA A 190 -7.04 -12.42 -12.02
CA ALA A 190 -8.03 -12.26 -10.97
C ALA A 190 -9.04 -11.16 -11.32
N CYS A 191 -8.55 -10.01 -11.78
CA CYS A 191 -9.37 -8.84 -12.07
C CYS A 191 -8.78 -7.98 -13.19
N THR A 192 -9.65 -7.35 -13.98
CA THR A 192 -9.28 -6.36 -14.99
C THR A 192 -10.20 -5.15 -14.90
N GLY A 193 -9.75 -3.99 -15.34
CA GLY A 193 -10.62 -2.84 -15.53
C GLY A 193 -9.85 -1.66 -16.10
N GLU A 194 -10.52 -0.51 -16.12
CA GLU A 194 -9.91 0.75 -16.50
C GLU A 194 -10.01 1.75 -15.35
N TRP A 195 -8.95 2.54 -15.20
CA TRP A 195 -8.84 3.56 -14.17
C TRP A 195 -8.40 4.89 -14.78
N ARG A 196 -8.89 5.99 -14.19
CA ARG A 196 -8.51 7.36 -14.52
C ARG A 196 -8.53 8.23 -13.27
N SER A 197 -7.50 9.05 -13.10
CA SER A 197 -7.46 10.10 -12.08
C SER A 197 -8.03 11.42 -12.60
N THR A 198 -8.82 12.10 -11.78
CA THR A 198 -9.12 13.53 -11.90
C THR A 198 -8.33 14.28 -10.82
N CYS A 199 -7.44 15.18 -11.24
CA CYS A 199 -6.63 15.98 -10.32
C CYS A 199 -7.44 17.16 -9.76
N VAL A 200 -7.03 17.69 -8.61
CA VAL A 200 -7.61 18.91 -8.03
C VAL A 200 -7.56 20.02 -9.09
N PRO A 201 -8.72 20.57 -9.48
CA PRO A 201 -8.77 21.66 -10.45
C PRO A 201 -8.25 22.96 -9.84
N GLU A 202 -7.87 23.92 -10.70
CA GLU A 202 -7.61 25.28 -10.24
C GLU A 202 -8.89 25.90 -9.65
N PRO A 203 -8.77 26.73 -8.59
CA PRO A 203 -9.91 27.46 -8.04
C PRO A 203 -10.65 28.23 -9.13
N ASP A 204 -11.98 28.26 -9.05
CA ASP A 204 -12.88 28.95 -10.00
C ASP A 204 -12.89 28.40 -11.44
N SER A 205 -12.22 27.28 -11.71
CA SER A 205 -12.32 26.63 -13.02
C SER A 205 -13.70 25.98 -13.24
N HIS A 206 -14.08 25.83 -14.51
CA HIS A 206 -15.34 25.15 -14.88
C HIS A 206 -15.40 23.72 -14.31
N LEU A 207 -14.26 23.03 -14.27
CA LEU A 207 -14.16 21.68 -13.72
C LEU A 207 -14.47 21.64 -12.22
N ALA A 208 -14.01 22.64 -11.45
CA ALA A 208 -14.33 22.75 -10.03
C ALA A 208 -15.84 22.92 -9.80
N GLN A 209 -16.50 23.76 -10.60
CA GLN A 209 -17.94 23.98 -10.50
C GLN A 209 -18.75 22.73 -10.89
N GLU A 210 -18.33 22.00 -11.93
CA GLU A 210 -18.96 20.73 -12.31
C GLU A 210 -18.84 19.67 -11.22
N LEU A 211 -17.68 19.57 -10.58
CA LEU A 211 -17.43 18.66 -9.45
C LEU A 211 -18.32 18.99 -8.25
N ASP A 212 -18.44 20.28 -7.90
CA ASP A 212 -19.31 20.71 -6.79
C ASP A 212 -20.78 20.37 -7.06
N LEU A 213 -21.28 20.64 -8.27
CA LEU A 213 -22.65 20.29 -8.66
C LEU A 213 -22.89 18.78 -8.63
N THR A 214 -21.92 17.99 -9.06
CA THR A 214 -22.00 16.52 -9.05
C THR A 214 -22.05 16.00 -7.61
N ASN A 215 -21.19 16.51 -6.72
CA ASN A 215 -21.18 16.13 -5.30
C ASN A 215 -22.49 16.51 -4.60
N ILE A 216 -23.03 17.70 -4.89
CA ILE A 216 -24.34 18.13 -4.35
C ILE A 216 -25.45 17.18 -4.81
N ALA A 217 -25.47 16.81 -6.10
CA ALA A 217 -26.47 15.90 -6.63
C ALA A 217 -26.41 14.52 -5.96
N VAL A 218 -25.20 13.96 -5.75
CA VAL A 218 -25.00 12.67 -5.06
C VAL A 218 -25.50 12.73 -3.61
N LEU A 219 -25.18 13.81 -2.88
CA LEU A 219 -25.64 13.99 -1.49
C LEU A 219 -27.17 14.15 -1.40
N GLN A 220 -27.78 14.83 -2.37
CA GLN A 220 -29.23 14.97 -2.45
C GLN A 220 -29.93 13.64 -2.73
N ASP A 221 -29.39 12.86 -3.68
CA ASP A 221 -29.89 11.52 -4.01
C ASP A 221 -29.80 10.58 -2.79
N TYR A 222 -28.65 10.57 -2.11
CA TYR A 222 -28.47 9.83 -0.86
C TYR A 222 -29.51 10.24 0.20
N ALA A 223 -29.72 11.54 0.42
CA ALA A 223 -30.70 12.04 1.39
C ALA A 223 -32.16 11.69 1.01
N GLU A 224 -32.47 11.50 -0.27
CA GLU A 224 -33.77 11.01 -0.74
C GLU A 224 -33.95 9.51 -0.47
N HIS A 225 -32.93 8.70 -0.72
CA HIS A 225 -32.90 7.28 -0.38
C HIS A 225 -33.00 7.04 1.13
N GLU A 226 -32.24 7.80 1.93
CA GLU A 226 -32.26 7.71 3.39
C GLU A 226 -33.66 7.98 3.95
N ARG A 227 -34.40 8.95 3.38
CA ARG A 227 -35.78 9.26 3.78
C ARG A 227 -36.78 8.16 3.46
N ARG A 228 -36.50 7.32 2.45
CA ARG A 228 -37.37 6.20 2.05
C ARG A 228 -37.10 4.92 2.84
N CYS A 229 -35.86 4.72 3.29
CA CYS A 229 -35.46 3.59 4.12
C CYS A 229 -35.87 3.82 5.59
N ILE A 230 -37.03 3.28 5.98
CA ILE A 230 -37.62 3.52 7.31
C ILE A 230 -37.67 2.29 8.22
N LEU A 231 -37.52 1.08 7.68
CA LEU A 231 -37.60 -0.14 8.48
C LEU A 231 -36.23 -0.41 9.11
N PRO A 232 -36.10 -0.36 10.45
CA PRO A 232 -34.81 -0.60 11.08
C PRO A 232 -34.43 -2.09 10.98
N CYS A 233 -33.16 -2.36 10.69
CA CYS A 233 -32.55 -3.67 10.80
C CYS A 233 -31.40 -3.60 11.81
N SER A 234 -31.36 -4.52 12.77
CA SER A 234 -30.25 -4.53 13.72
C SER A 234 -28.97 -5.01 13.03
N HIS A 235 -27.83 -4.52 13.52
CA HIS A 235 -26.51 -4.95 13.03
C HIS A 235 -26.33 -6.47 13.14
N GLU A 236 -26.74 -7.04 14.27
CA GLU A 236 -26.64 -8.47 14.55
C GLU A 236 -27.51 -9.26 13.57
N THR A 237 -28.78 -8.86 13.40
CA THR A 237 -29.72 -9.51 12.48
C THR A 237 -29.21 -9.49 11.04
N PHE A 238 -28.70 -8.35 10.55
CA PHE A 238 -28.16 -8.27 9.20
C PHE A 238 -27.01 -9.27 8.97
N TYR A 239 -26.02 -9.27 9.86
CA TYR A 239 -24.85 -10.12 9.71
C TYR A 239 -25.14 -11.60 9.98
N GLU A 240 -26.14 -11.93 10.81
CA GLU A 240 -26.65 -13.29 10.96
C GLU A 240 -27.34 -13.77 9.66
N ASN A 241 -28.14 -12.92 9.02
CA ASN A 241 -28.82 -13.26 7.77
C ASN A 241 -27.82 -13.55 6.64
N VAL A 242 -26.84 -12.69 6.41
CA VAL A 242 -25.80 -12.94 5.39
C VAL A 242 -24.92 -14.14 5.75
N ARG A 243 -24.67 -14.40 7.04
CA ARG A 243 -23.96 -15.60 7.48
C ARG A 243 -24.74 -16.87 7.13
N ASN A 244 -26.06 -16.87 7.29
CA ASN A 244 -26.90 -18.01 6.93
C ASN A 244 -26.90 -18.32 5.43
N ILE A 245 -26.66 -17.31 4.58
CA ILE A 245 -26.49 -17.50 3.13
C ILE A 245 -25.09 -18.06 2.81
N GLY A 246 -24.07 -17.74 3.62
CA GLY A 246 -22.70 -18.25 3.46
C GLY A 246 -21.61 -17.19 3.58
N TYR A 247 -21.93 -15.92 3.85
CA TYR A 247 -20.94 -14.86 4.05
C TYR A 247 -20.48 -14.80 5.52
N GLY A 248 -19.29 -15.34 5.79
CA GLY A 248 -18.69 -15.36 7.12
C GLY A 248 -17.89 -14.10 7.43
N TYR A 249 -18.55 -12.94 7.49
CA TYR A 249 -17.90 -11.70 7.90
C TYR A 249 -17.56 -11.74 9.40
N GLY A 250 -16.27 -11.71 9.72
CA GLY A 250 -15.74 -11.60 11.07
C GLY A 250 -15.72 -10.14 11.58
N PRO A 251 -15.24 -9.91 12.81
CA PRO A 251 -15.33 -8.61 13.48
C PRO A 251 -14.76 -7.43 12.68
N THR A 252 -13.68 -7.65 11.93
CA THR A 252 -13.04 -6.60 11.12
C THR A 252 -13.73 -6.33 9.79
N PHE A 253 -14.82 -7.01 9.43
CA PHE A 253 -15.60 -6.71 8.20
C PHE A 253 -17.03 -6.28 8.52
N ARG A 254 -17.35 -6.10 9.81
CA ARG A 254 -18.69 -5.81 10.30
C ARG A 254 -18.87 -4.32 10.60
N HIS A 255 -18.76 -3.49 9.57
CA HIS A 255 -18.74 -2.02 9.69
C HIS A 255 -20.08 -1.32 9.44
N LEU A 256 -21.10 -2.03 8.96
CA LEU A 256 -22.42 -1.43 8.74
C LEU A 256 -23.16 -1.15 10.06
N ARG A 257 -23.60 0.10 10.23
CA ARG A 257 -24.39 0.63 11.35
C ARG A 257 -25.59 1.41 10.82
N ASP A 258 -26.53 1.74 11.71
CA ASP A 258 -27.76 2.49 11.38
C ASP A 258 -28.53 1.95 10.16
N ILE A 259 -28.60 0.62 10.08
CA ILE A 259 -29.14 -0.09 8.93
C ILE A 259 -30.66 0.13 8.85
N ARG A 260 -31.11 0.60 7.70
CA ARG A 260 -32.51 0.86 7.36
C ARG A 260 -32.82 0.26 6.00
N THR A 261 -33.97 -0.40 5.88
CA THR A 261 -34.42 -1.05 4.65
C THR A 261 -35.78 -0.52 4.22
N CYS A 262 -36.08 -0.67 2.93
CA CYS A 262 -37.42 -0.43 2.39
C CYS A 262 -37.59 -1.12 1.03
N SER A 263 -38.42 -2.16 0.95
CA SER A 263 -38.68 -2.93 -0.27
C SER A 263 -37.38 -3.35 -0.98
N ASN A 264 -36.90 -2.58 -1.96
CA ASN A 264 -35.68 -2.86 -2.74
C ASN A 264 -34.53 -1.88 -2.43
N GLU A 265 -34.63 -1.10 -1.36
CA GLU A 265 -33.63 -0.11 -0.96
C GLU A 265 -33.02 -0.49 0.39
N PHE A 266 -31.74 -0.17 0.53
CA PHE A 266 -30.94 -0.41 1.72
C PHE A 266 -30.04 0.80 1.96
N CYS A 267 -30.15 1.37 3.15
CA CYS A 267 -29.28 2.45 3.62
C CYS A 267 -28.59 1.99 4.89
N ALA A 268 -27.28 2.24 4.98
CA ALA A 268 -26.51 1.98 6.18
C ALA A 268 -25.34 2.98 6.22
N HIS A 269 -24.86 3.25 7.41
CA HIS A 269 -23.63 4.01 7.60
C HIS A 269 -22.45 3.06 7.74
N VAL A 270 -21.38 3.33 7.00
CA VAL A 270 -20.11 2.64 7.17
C VAL A 270 -19.36 3.30 8.32
N PHE A 271 -19.32 2.63 9.48
CA PHE A 271 -18.65 3.18 10.66
C PHE A 271 -17.19 2.72 10.74
N TRP A 272 -16.29 3.70 10.84
CA TRP A 272 -14.87 3.44 11.10
C TRP A 272 -14.60 3.28 12.60
N ASP A 273 -14.23 2.08 13.02
CA ASP A 273 -13.76 1.81 14.37
C ASP A 273 -12.24 1.60 14.37
N ALA A 274 -11.52 2.60 14.88
CA ALA A 274 -10.07 2.56 14.98
C ALA A 274 -9.54 1.38 15.84
N ALA A 275 -10.36 0.83 16.74
CA ALA A 275 -9.96 -0.31 17.57
C ALA A 275 -9.97 -1.65 16.81
N ASN A 276 -10.77 -1.75 15.75
CA ASN A 276 -10.90 -2.94 14.90
C ASN A 276 -10.22 -2.78 13.52
N CYS A 277 -9.47 -1.69 13.34
CA CYS A 277 -8.78 -1.38 12.09
C CYS A 277 -7.62 -2.36 11.84
N SER A 278 -7.42 -2.71 10.56
CA SER A 278 -6.19 -3.35 10.14
C SER A 278 -5.02 -2.43 10.48
N THR A 279 -4.04 -2.91 11.23
CA THR A 279 -2.93 -2.09 11.78
C THR A 279 -1.95 -1.56 10.72
N GLU A 280 -2.25 -1.70 9.43
CA GLU A 280 -1.42 -1.17 8.35
C GLU A 280 -1.83 0.28 8.04
N ALA A 281 -1.31 1.21 8.86
CA ALA A 281 -1.60 2.64 8.88
C ALA A 281 -1.33 3.44 7.58
N ASP A 282 -1.06 2.77 6.45
CA ASP A 282 -0.55 3.36 5.21
C ASP A 282 -1.42 3.05 3.97
N MET A 283 -2.61 2.47 4.12
CA MET A 283 -3.52 2.25 3.00
C MET A 283 -4.37 3.51 2.74
N LEU A 284 -4.29 4.06 1.52
CA LEU A 284 -5.02 5.29 1.12
C LEU A 284 -6.53 5.10 1.11
N LEU A 285 -6.97 3.91 0.71
CA LEU A 285 -8.36 3.48 0.76
C LEU A 285 -8.37 2.17 1.54
N ASP A 286 -9.08 2.15 2.66
CA ASP A 286 -9.17 0.94 3.46
C ASP A 286 -10.05 -0.10 2.73
N PRO A 287 -9.51 -1.29 2.40
CA PRO A 287 -10.24 -2.31 1.68
C PRO A 287 -11.47 -2.83 2.45
N VAL A 288 -11.43 -2.82 3.78
CA VAL A 288 -12.53 -3.24 4.65
C VAL A 288 -13.70 -2.26 4.55
N LEU A 289 -13.41 -0.96 4.57
CA LEU A 289 -14.47 0.04 4.47
C LEU A 289 -15.14 0.03 3.10
N LEU A 290 -14.34 -0.08 2.04
CA LEU A 290 -14.89 -0.21 0.69
C LEU A 290 -15.70 -1.51 0.55
N ASP A 291 -15.26 -2.61 1.17
CA ASP A 291 -16.03 -3.85 1.19
C ASP A 291 -17.36 -3.69 1.93
N ALA A 292 -17.39 -2.98 3.05
CA ALA A 292 -18.63 -2.67 3.76
C ALA A 292 -19.64 -1.91 2.88
N ALA A 293 -19.17 -0.98 2.05
CA ALA A 293 -20.03 -0.32 1.06
C ALA A 293 -20.59 -1.32 0.04
N PHE A 294 -19.81 -2.33 -0.38
CA PHE A 294 -20.32 -3.41 -1.22
C PHE A 294 -21.30 -4.34 -0.48
N GLN A 295 -21.10 -4.60 0.81
CA GLN A 295 -22.03 -5.37 1.63
C GLN A 295 -23.42 -4.73 1.70
N ALA A 296 -23.52 -3.39 1.58
CA ALA A 296 -24.81 -2.71 1.51
C ALA A 296 -25.67 -3.18 0.32
N SER A 297 -25.04 -3.55 -0.81
CA SER A 297 -25.75 -4.12 -1.96
C SER A 297 -26.33 -5.51 -1.68
N LEU A 298 -25.71 -6.30 -0.80
CA LEU A 298 -26.26 -7.57 -0.33
C LEU A 298 -27.53 -7.34 0.49
N GLY A 299 -27.55 -6.28 1.30
CA GLY A 299 -28.71 -5.88 2.07
C GLY A 299 -29.90 -5.47 1.22
N ALA A 300 -29.67 -4.75 0.11
CA ALA A 300 -30.73 -4.41 -0.84
C ALA A 300 -31.33 -5.65 -1.52
N ALA A 301 -30.54 -6.72 -1.70
CA ALA A 301 -30.96 -7.96 -2.33
C ALA A 301 -31.47 -9.03 -1.34
N HIS A 302 -31.54 -8.73 -0.03
CA HIS A 302 -31.73 -9.75 1.02
C HIS A 302 -32.98 -10.63 0.84
N ASP A 303 -34.09 -10.09 0.31
CA ASP A 303 -35.32 -10.83 0.06
C ASP A 303 -35.23 -11.83 -1.12
N VAL A 304 -34.18 -11.72 -1.94
CA VAL A 304 -34.00 -12.50 -3.19
C VAL A 304 -32.75 -13.39 -3.14
N LEU A 305 -31.90 -13.23 -2.11
CA LEU A 305 -30.65 -13.97 -1.97
C LEU A 305 -30.91 -15.36 -1.37
N GLU A 306 -31.06 -16.37 -2.24
CA GLU A 306 -31.08 -17.78 -1.85
C GLU A 306 -29.67 -18.41 -1.82
N ASP A 307 -28.74 -17.84 -2.60
CA ASP A 307 -27.38 -18.34 -2.79
C ASP A 307 -26.33 -17.22 -2.57
N VAL A 308 -25.08 -17.64 -2.33
CA VAL A 308 -23.93 -16.73 -2.29
C VAL A 308 -23.71 -16.11 -3.67
N LEU A 309 -23.72 -14.78 -3.74
CA LEU A 309 -23.32 -13.97 -4.88
C LEU A 309 -21.99 -13.30 -4.61
N ALA A 310 -21.07 -13.40 -5.57
CA ALA A 310 -19.84 -12.61 -5.55
C ALA A 310 -19.91 -11.53 -6.64
N PRO A 311 -19.37 -10.32 -6.40
CA PRO A 311 -19.26 -9.31 -7.45
C PRO A 311 -18.45 -9.87 -8.63
N GLN A 312 -19.08 -9.96 -9.80
CA GLN A 312 -18.41 -10.41 -11.04
C GLN A 312 -18.00 -9.23 -11.92
N SER A 313 -18.80 -8.16 -11.92
CA SER A 313 -18.51 -6.97 -12.71
C SER A 313 -19.04 -5.71 -12.04
N ILE A 314 -18.30 -4.61 -12.19
CA ILE A 314 -18.72 -3.29 -11.75
C ILE A 314 -18.56 -2.34 -12.93
N SER A 315 -19.67 -1.75 -13.37
CA SER A 315 -19.70 -0.87 -14.54
C SER A 315 -18.86 0.38 -14.32
N SER A 316 -19.02 1.02 -13.16
CA SER A 316 -18.28 2.20 -12.76
C SER A 316 -18.24 2.36 -11.24
N ILE A 317 -17.14 2.88 -10.73
CA ILE A 317 -17.00 3.35 -9.35
C ILE A 317 -16.25 4.68 -9.40
N GLU A 318 -16.70 5.66 -8.63
CA GLU A 318 -15.95 6.90 -8.42
C GLU A 318 -15.61 7.02 -6.94
N ILE A 319 -14.34 7.24 -6.66
CA ILE A 319 -13.81 7.33 -5.30
C ILE A 319 -13.22 8.72 -5.14
N SER A 320 -13.93 9.59 -4.46
CA SER A 320 -13.46 10.92 -4.11
C SER A 320 -12.84 10.86 -2.72
N LEU A 321 -11.52 11.03 -2.64
CA LEU A 321 -10.87 11.18 -1.34
C LEU A 321 -10.97 12.67 -0.97
N PRO A 322 -11.42 13.02 0.25
CA PRO A 322 -11.42 14.40 0.66
C PRO A 322 -9.99 14.94 0.56
N SER A 323 -9.85 16.15 0.03
CA SER A 323 -8.57 16.84 -0.05
C SER A 323 -7.88 16.80 1.32
N LEU A 324 -6.59 16.42 1.31
CA LEU A 324 -5.70 16.29 2.47
C LEU A 324 -6.00 17.35 3.54
N GLY A 325 -6.79 17.00 4.54
CA GLY A 325 -7.31 17.95 5.54
C GLY A 325 -8.46 17.41 6.38
N VAL A 326 -9.28 16.53 5.80
CA VAL A 326 -10.29 15.77 6.55
C VAL A 326 -9.63 14.47 7.02
N ARG A 327 -9.41 14.36 8.34
CA ARG A 327 -8.98 13.09 8.94
C ARG A 327 -10.04 12.04 8.62
N SER A 328 -9.65 10.77 8.51
CA SER A 328 -10.48 9.62 8.12
C SER A 328 -11.78 9.40 8.95
N CYS A 329 -12.08 10.28 9.91
CA CYS A 329 -13.23 10.23 10.79
C CYS A 329 -14.53 10.81 10.18
N ASP A 330 -14.47 11.61 9.10
CA ASP A 330 -15.67 12.27 8.55
C ASP A 330 -16.11 11.70 7.18
N LEU A 331 -15.61 10.53 6.78
CA LEU A 331 -16.12 9.82 5.61
C LEU A 331 -17.48 9.21 5.94
N GLN A 332 -18.56 9.98 5.73
CA GLN A 332 -19.86 9.40 5.40
C GLN A 332 -19.74 8.91 3.94
N MET A 333 -19.43 7.63 3.76
CA MET A 333 -19.65 6.91 2.49
C MET A 333 -21.04 6.31 2.47
#